data_AF-A0AB35LIS3-F1
#
_entry.id   AF-A0AB35LIS3-F1
#
_cell.length_a   1.000
_cell.length_b   1.000
_cell.length_c   1.000
_cell.angle_alpha   90.00
_cell.angle_beta   90.00
_cell.angle_gamma   90.00
#
_symmetry.space_group_name_H-M   'P 1'
#
loop_
_entity.id
_entity.type
_entity.pdbx_description
1 polymer ?
#
loop_
_entity_poly.entity_id
_entity_poly.type
_entity_poly.pdbx_seq_one_letter_code
_entity_poly.pdbx_strand_id
1 'polypeptide(L)' 'MRCPCCKGSQYRRYHFDVSKSNPYGAKCIFCKSNMTSA' A
#
# COMPACT_ATOMS: atom_id res chain seq x y z
N MET A 1 1.44 -7.44 -6.59
CA MET A 1 1.44 -6.04 -6.08
C MET A 1 2.87 -5.60 -5.81
N ARG A 2 3.36 -4.59 -6.53
CA ARG A 2 4.63 -3.91 -6.24
C ARG A 2 4.33 -2.44 -5.98
N CYS A 3 5.05 -1.84 -5.05
CA CYS A 3 4.85 -0.45 -4.70
C CYS A 3 5.23 0.43 -5.91
N PRO A 4 4.37 1.37 -6.34
CA PRO A 4 4.66 2.21 -7.49
C PRO A 4 5.85 3.15 -7.25
N CYS A 5 6.12 3.57 -6.01
CA CYS A 5 7.25 4.44 -5.69
C CYS A 5 8.60 3.71 -5.63
N CYS A 6 8.73 2.67 -4.80
CA CYS A 6 10.02 2.03 -4.50
C CYS A 6 10.20 0.65 -5.12
N LYS A 7 9.20 0.16 -5.88
CA LYS A 7 9.16 -1.19 -6.48
C LYS A 7 9.18 -2.34 -5.44
N GLY A 8 9.13 -2.03 -4.16
CA GLY A 8 9.07 -3.01 -3.07
C GLY A 8 7.80 -3.84 -3.12
N SER A 9 7.90 -5.13 -2.78
CA SER A 9 6.78 -6.07 -2.76
C SER A 9 6.17 -6.25 -1.37
N GLN A 10 6.82 -5.75 -0.31
CA GLN A 10 6.34 -5.89 1.06
C GLN A 10 5.48 -4.71 1.49
N TYR A 11 4.37 -5.05 2.17
CA TYR A 11 3.40 -4.10 2.67
C TYR A 11 2.76 -4.56 3.97
N ARG A 12 2.22 -3.60 4.70
CA ARG A 12 1.37 -3.82 5.87
C ARG A 12 -0.03 -3.34 5.57
N ARG A 13 -1.02 -4.07 6.07
CA ARG A 13 -2.43 -3.67 6.03
C ARG A 13 -2.86 -3.09 7.36
N TYR A 14 -3.53 -1.96 7.31
CA TYR A 14 -4.15 -1.34 8.47
C TYR A 14 -5.61 -1.03 8.16
N HIS A 15 -6.52 -1.44 9.06
CA HIS A 15 -7.94 -1.15 8.89
C HIS A 15 -8.24 0.36 8.86
N PHE A 16 -7.47 1.17 9.59
CA PHE A 16 -7.63 2.62 9.61
C PHE A 16 -7.12 3.32 8.33
N ASP A 17 -6.26 2.67 7.54
CA ASP A 17 -5.77 3.22 6.26
C ASP A 17 -6.73 2.91 5.09
N VAL A 18 -7.82 2.16 5.36
CA VAL A 18 -8.85 1.86 4.36
C VAL A 18 -9.58 3.15 3.98
N SER A 19 -9.53 3.48 2.70
CA SER A 19 -10.14 4.70 2.15
C SER A 19 -10.50 4.49 0.68
N LYS A 20 -11.23 5.43 0.08
CA LYS A 20 -11.59 5.36 -1.35
C LYS A 20 -10.36 5.25 -2.27
N SER A 21 -9.23 5.83 -1.87
CA SER A 21 -7.95 5.79 -2.59
C SER A 21 -7.03 4.65 -2.16
N ASN A 22 -7.37 3.91 -1.10
CA ASN A 22 -6.64 2.73 -0.63
C ASN A 22 -7.64 1.70 -0.07
N PRO A 23 -8.42 1.02 -0.94
CA PRO A 23 -9.51 0.14 -0.50
C PRO A 23 -9.02 -1.07 0.30
N TYR A 24 -7.76 -1.45 0.12
CA TYR A 24 -7.15 -2.58 0.84
C TYR A 24 -6.42 -2.16 2.13
N GLY A 25 -6.36 -0.86 2.43
CA GLY A 25 -5.61 -0.33 3.57
C GLY A 25 -4.13 -0.72 3.54
N ALA A 26 -3.57 -0.95 2.35
CA ALA A 26 -2.23 -1.51 2.17
C ALA A 26 -1.20 -0.40 1.95
N LYS A 27 -0.14 -0.39 2.76
CA LYS A 27 1.00 0.54 2.64
C LYS A 27 2.32 -0.20 2.55
N CYS A 28 3.19 0.26 1.66
CA CYS A 28 4.53 -0.29 1.53
C CYS A 28 5.32 -0.12 2.85
N ILE A 29 6.03 -1.16 3.30
CA ILE A 29 6.80 -1.10 4.55
C ILE A 29 8.01 -0.15 4.41
N PHE A 30 8.56 -0.01 3.21
CA PHE A 30 9.75 0.79 2.96
C PHE A 30 9.45 2.29 2.85
N CYS A 31 8.58 2.67 1.90
CA CYS A 31 8.32 4.08 1.60
C CYS A 31 6.96 4.57 2.09
N LYS A 32 6.15 3.71 2.74
CA LYS A 32 4.81 4.04 3.28
C LYS A 32 3.78 4.51 2.25
N SER A 33 4.10 4.45 0.95
CA SER A 33 3.16 4.73 -0.13
C SER A 33 2.02 3.71 -0.14
N ASN A 34 0.83 4.17 -0.52
CA ASN A 34 -0.31 3.29 -0.70
C ASN A 34 0.00 2.27 -1.80
N MET A 35 -0.29 1.01 -1.53
CA MET A 35 -0.23 -0.01 -2.54
C MET A 35 -1.52 0.04 -3.36
N THR A 36 -1.40 0.34 -4.63
CA THR A 36 -2.44 0.11 -5.61
C THR A 36 -2.36 -1.36 -6.07
N SER A 37 -3.47 -2.09 -6.00
CA SER A 37 -3.62 -3.25 -6.87
C SER A 37 -3.73 -2.70 -8.28
N ALA A 38 -2.88 -3.18 -9.19
CA ALA A 38 -3.14 -2.97 -10.61
C ALA A 38 -4.52 -3.55 -10.97
#